data_AF-A0A967CJB2-F1
#
_entry.id   AF-A0A967CJB2-F1
#
_cell.length_a   1.000
_cell.length_b   1.000
_cell.length_c   1.000
_cell.angle_alpha   90.00
_cell.angle_beta   90.00
_cell.angle_gamma   90.00
#
_symmetry.space_group_name_H-M   'P 1'
#
loop_
_entity.id
_entity.type
_entity.pdbx_description
1 polymer ?
#
loop_
_entity_poly.entity_id
_entity_poly.type
_entity_poly.pdbx_seq_one_letter_code
_entity_poly.pdbx_strand_id
1 'polypeptide(L)'
;MADRSLAASNMGVALGTLASRVTGLLRLVVFAAVIGQTALADAFDVGNNAPNVVFELLLGGTLTAALVPLFVQHQQRSDREATAAVFGAALLGATVITAVAVIAAPLIFRVYALSPAGDADAFYRVGTALTRVFLVQIFFYALNALVAALLNTRDKFFAAAWAPVASNMVAIAALVAIWRAHTGGVVDLADADVGSSIFWWFSLGPTLGIALMAGVVLAAGIRSGAVPLPRLKLRNPAVRQLLTLSGWAIGYIAANQVALVVVKNLAQPGSGQLDAYAKAMTIFQLPHGLLAVTIATTTTPLLARA
;
A
#
# COMPACT_ATOMS: atom_id res chain seq x y z
N MET A 1 4.01 31.07 21.65
CA MET A 1 4.93 30.63 20.56
C MET A 1 4.71 29.16 20.17
N ALA A 2 4.37 28.25 21.10
CA ALA A 2 4.05 26.85 20.80
C ALA A 2 2.84 26.67 19.84
N ASP A 3 1.79 27.49 19.97
CA ASP A 3 0.60 27.37 19.10
C ASP A 3 0.86 27.72 17.63
N ARG A 4 1.81 28.63 17.36
CA ARG A 4 2.21 28.97 15.97
C ARG A 4 3.02 27.85 15.31
N SER A 5 3.84 27.11 16.06
CA SER A 5 4.62 26.00 15.48
C SER A 5 3.75 24.76 15.23
N LEU A 6 2.75 24.51 16.08
CA LEU A 6 1.75 23.46 15.86
C LEU A 6 0.84 23.79 14.67
N ALA A 7 0.36 25.04 14.56
CA ALA A 7 -0.43 25.48 13.41
C ALA A 7 0.35 25.38 12.08
N ALA A 8 1.63 25.80 12.07
CA ALA A 8 2.48 25.67 10.88
C ALA A 8 2.78 24.20 10.51
N SER A 9 2.99 23.33 11.51
CA SER A 9 3.23 21.90 11.28
C SER A 9 1.98 21.19 10.75
N ASN A 10 0.81 21.51 11.31
CA ASN A 10 -0.48 20.98 10.84
C ASN A 10 -0.80 21.48 9.42
N MET A 11 -0.49 22.73 9.11
CA MET A 11 -0.65 23.27 7.76
C MET A 11 0.28 22.58 6.75
N GLY A 12 1.54 22.30 7.12
CA GLY A 12 2.47 21.56 6.27
C GLY A 12 2.02 20.11 5.98
N VAL A 13 1.38 19.46 6.94
CA VAL A 13 0.78 18.12 6.78
C VAL A 13 -0.47 18.15 5.90
N ALA A 14 -1.35 19.14 6.11
CA ALA A 14 -2.53 19.35 5.30
C ALA A 14 -2.16 19.61 3.83
N LEU A 15 -1.17 20.48 3.58
CA LEU A 15 -0.64 20.74 2.25
C LEU A 15 -0.01 19.50 1.62
N GLY A 16 0.77 18.71 2.37
CA GLY A 16 1.32 17.45 1.88
C GLY A 16 0.25 16.44 1.50
N THR A 17 -0.83 16.36 2.28
CA THR A 17 -1.99 15.51 1.99
C THR A 17 -2.73 15.97 0.73
N LEU A 18 -2.97 17.28 0.60
CA LEU A 18 -3.59 17.86 -0.59
C LEU A 18 -2.72 17.63 -1.83
N ALA A 19 -1.42 17.89 -1.74
CA ALA A 19 -0.47 17.65 -2.82
C ALA A 19 -0.44 16.16 -3.22
N SER A 20 -0.48 15.25 -2.25
CA SER A 20 -0.55 13.81 -2.51
C SER A 20 -1.82 13.42 -3.28
N ARG A 21 -2.97 14.02 -2.93
CA ARG A 21 -4.23 13.79 -3.65
C ARG A 21 -4.20 14.35 -5.08
N VAL A 22 -3.70 15.58 -5.25
CA VAL A 22 -3.59 16.22 -6.56
C VAL A 22 -2.63 15.45 -7.48
N THR A 23 -1.46 15.06 -6.97
CA THR A 23 -0.48 14.29 -7.74
C THR A 23 -0.95 12.86 -8.02
N GLY A 24 -1.74 12.26 -7.12
CA GLY A 24 -2.40 10.98 -7.37
C GLY A 24 -3.44 11.07 -8.48
N LEU A 25 -4.24 12.14 -8.50
CA LEU A 25 -5.21 12.39 -9.59
C LEU A 25 -4.49 12.62 -10.93
N LEU A 26 -3.41 13.40 -10.92
CA LEU A 26 -2.58 13.61 -12.11
C LEU A 26 -2.02 12.28 -12.63
N ARG A 27 -1.53 11.40 -11.74
CA ARG A 27 -1.06 10.07 -12.12
C ARG A 27 -2.15 9.24 -12.81
N LEU A 28 -3.39 9.30 -12.33
CA LEU A 28 -4.52 8.60 -12.95
C LEU A 28 -4.82 9.15 -14.35
N VAL A 29 -4.81 10.47 -14.53
CA VAL A 29 -5.02 11.12 -15.83
C VAL A 29 -3.91 10.74 -16.81
N VAL A 30 -2.64 10.79 -16.37
CA VAL A 30 -1.49 10.39 -17.21
C VAL A 30 -1.57 8.92 -17.56
N PHE A 31 -1.93 8.04 -16.62
CA PHE A 31 -2.11 6.61 -16.89
C PHE A 31 -3.19 6.38 -17.96
N ALA A 32 -4.36 7.03 -17.82
CA ALA A 32 -5.43 6.92 -18.80
C ALA A 32 -5.03 7.48 -20.18
N ALA A 33 -4.23 8.55 -20.22
CA ALA A 33 -3.76 9.12 -21.48
C ALA A 33 -2.70 8.27 -22.20
N VAL A 34 -1.83 7.59 -21.45
CA VAL A 34 -0.71 6.80 -22.01
C VAL A 34 -1.11 5.37 -22.30
N ILE A 35 -1.84 4.72 -21.39
CA ILE A 35 -2.19 3.30 -21.48
C ILE A 35 -3.63 3.11 -21.95
N GLY A 36 -4.56 3.98 -21.55
CA GLY A 36 -5.97 3.86 -21.91
C GLY A 36 -6.67 2.66 -21.26
N GLN A 37 -7.75 2.19 -21.89
CA GLN A 37 -8.50 1.00 -21.49
C GLN A 37 -8.04 -0.19 -22.34
N THR A 38 -6.92 -0.81 -21.96
CA THR A 38 -6.31 -1.95 -22.68
C THR A 38 -6.21 -3.19 -21.81
N ALA A 39 -5.94 -4.34 -22.44
CA ALA A 39 -5.67 -5.58 -21.71
C ALA A 39 -4.42 -5.45 -20.82
N LEU A 40 -3.47 -4.56 -21.19
CA LEU A 40 -2.34 -4.21 -20.34
C LEU A 40 -2.76 -3.42 -19.09
N ALA A 41 -3.70 -2.48 -19.22
CA ALA A 41 -4.28 -1.77 -18.07
C ALA A 41 -5.00 -2.75 -17.12
N ASP A 42 -5.78 -3.69 -17.67
CA ASP A 42 -6.45 -4.72 -16.87
C ASP A 42 -5.45 -5.62 -16.13
N ALA A 43 -4.38 -6.06 -16.82
CA ALA A 43 -3.32 -6.85 -16.20
C ALA A 43 -2.58 -6.08 -15.09
N PHE A 44 -2.36 -4.77 -15.29
CA PHE A 44 -1.80 -3.88 -14.28
C PHE A 44 -2.69 -3.77 -13.06
N ASP A 45 -3.97 -3.47 -13.26
CA ASP A 45 -4.93 -3.27 -12.17
C ASP A 45 -5.09 -4.55 -11.36
N VAL A 46 -5.20 -5.71 -12.03
CA VAL A 46 -5.26 -7.02 -11.36
C VAL A 46 -3.98 -7.28 -10.55
N GLY A 47 -2.81 -7.10 -11.16
CA GLY A 47 -1.53 -7.38 -10.50
C GLY A 47 -1.23 -6.44 -9.34
N ASN A 48 -1.60 -5.16 -9.46
CA ASN A 48 -1.32 -4.14 -8.47
C ASN A 48 -2.37 -4.12 -7.34
N ASN A 49 -3.52 -4.79 -7.51
CA ASN A 49 -4.54 -4.88 -6.46
C ASN A 49 -4.03 -5.62 -5.20
N ALA A 50 -3.32 -6.74 -5.39
CA ALA A 50 -2.83 -7.56 -4.29
C ALA A 50 -1.93 -6.80 -3.28
N PRO A 51 -0.89 -6.05 -3.70
CA PRO A 51 -0.13 -5.22 -2.77
C PRO A 51 -0.92 -4.00 -2.27
N ASN A 52 -1.86 -3.46 -3.07
CA ASN A 52 -2.69 -2.32 -2.65
C ASN A 52 -3.59 -2.66 -1.45
N VAL A 53 -4.05 -3.90 -1.30
CA VAL A 53 -4.78 -4.32 -0.08
C VAL A 53 -3.95 -4.03 1.17
N VAL A 54 -2.64 -4.27 1.13
CA VAL A 54 -1.75 -3.95 2.26
C VAL A 54 -1.72 -2.44 2.49
N PHE A 55 -1.59 -1.64 1.43
CA PHE A 55 -1.59 -0.18 1.50
C PHE A 55 -2.91 0.40 2.04
N GLU A 56 -4.05 -0.13 1.62
CA GLU A 56 -5.37 0.28 2.10
C GLU A 56 -5.54 0.06 3.60
N LEU A 57 -4.97 -1.02 4.16
CA LEU A 57 -4.98 -1.23 5.61
C LEU A 57 -4.11 -0.24 6.37
N LEU A 58 -3.07 0.31 5.72
CA LEU A 58 -2.27 1.40 6.27
C LEU A 58 -3.06 2.69 6.27
N LEU A 59 -3.66 3.03 5.12
CA LEU A 59 -4.45 4.26 4.94
C LEU A 59 -5.74 4.26 5.77
N GLY A 60 -6.44 3.13 5.81
CA GLY A 60 -7.63 2.90 6.63
C GLY A 60 -7.32 2.81 8.13
N GLY A 61 -6.05 2.89 8.50
CA GLY A 61 -5.61 2.99 9.88
C GLY A 61 -5.69 1.69 10.67
N THR A 62 -6.17 0.58 10.11
CA THR A 62 -6.28 -0.70 10.84
C THR A 62 -4.92 -1.22 11.29
N LEU A 63 -3.93 -1.22 10.38
CA LEU A 63 -2.57 -1.68 10.70
C LEU A 63 -1.87 -0.68 11.63
N THR A 64 -2.05 0.62 11.35
CA THR A 64 -1.48 1.72 12.13
C THR A 64 -2.06 1.78 13.55
N ALA A 65 -3.36 1.52 13.73
CA ALA A 65 -4.05 1.52 15.02
C ALA A 65 -3.65 0.34 15.91
N ALA A 66 -3.20 -0.77 15.33
CA ALA A 66 -2.61 -1.88 16.09
C ALA A 66 -1.14 -1.60 16.47
N LEU A 67 -0.36 -1.03 15.53
CA LEU A 67 1.08 -0.82 15.72
C LEU A 67 1.43 0.39 16.59
N VAL A 68 0.70 1.51 16.44
CA VAL A 68 1.01 2.76 17.15
C VAL A 68 0.89 2.60 18.68
N PRO A 69 -0.20 2.06 19.25
CA PRO A 69 -0.31 1.87 20.70
C PRO A 69 0.78 0.95 21.26
N LEU A 70 1.14 -0.10 20.51
CA LEU A 70 2.22 -1.02 20.87
C LEU A 70 3.54 -0.26 20.99
N PHE A 71 3.91 0.55 19.99
CA PHE A 71 5.13 1.34 20.03
C PHE A 71 5.09 2.45 21.11
N VAL A 72 3.94 3.11 21.31
CA VAL A 72 3.76 4.13 22.35
C VAL A 72 3.95 3.53 23.74
N GLN A 73 3.37 2.36 24.03
CA GLN A 73 3.49 1.68 25.33
C GLN A 73 4.94 1.32 25.66
N HIS A 74 5.71 0.84 24.68
CA HIS A 74 7.13 0.53 24.88
C HIS A 74 8.01 1.78 24.98
N GLN A 75 7.68 2.86 24.25
CA GLN A 75 8.42 4.11 24.36
C GLN A 75 8.21 4.79 25.71
N GLN A 76 6.98 4.82 26.23
CA GLN A 76 6.69 5.37 27.56
C GLN A 76 7.43 4.63 28.68
N ARG A 77 7.69 3.34 28.50
CA ARG A 77 8.52 2.52 29.42
C ARG A 77 10.02 2.65 29.20
N SER A 78 10.47 3.50 28.26
CA SER A 78 11.87 3.62 27.82
C SER A 78 12.50 2.30 27.37
N ASP A 79 11.68 1.34 26.92
CA ASP A 79 12.11 0.01 26.51
C ASP A 79 12.55 0.00 25.05
N ARG A 80 13.73 0.56 24.81
CA ARG A 80 14.37 0.61 23.48
C ARG A 80 14.64 -0.79 22.93
N GLU A 81 14.85 -1.77 23.80
CA GLU A 81 15.11 -3.15 23.39
C GLU A 81 13.85 -3.82 22.84
N ALA A 82 12.70 -3.68 23.52
CA ALA A 82 11.43 -4.17 22.99
C ALA A 82 11.07 -3.48 21.68
N THR A 83 11.27 -2.16 21.57
CA THR A 83 11.02 -1.41 20.32
C THR A 83 11.87 -1.93 19.16
N ALA A 84 13.17 -2.18 19.40
CA ALA A 84 14.08 -2.76 18.42
C ALA A 84 13.72 -4.21 18.03
N ALA A 85 13.24 -5.00 19.01
CA ALA A 85 12.79 -6.37 18.80
C ALA A 85 11.52 -6.43 17.94
N VAL A 86 10.52 -5.60 18.25
CA VAL A 86 9.27 -5.48 17.48
C VAL A 86 9.56 -4.98 16.07
N PHE A 87 10.38 -3.94 15.92
CA PHE A 87 10.75 -3.42 14.60
C PHE A 87 11.49 -4.47 13.75
N GLY A 88 12.46 -5.18 14.34
CA GLY A 88 13.18 -6.25 13.66
C GLY A 88 12.29 -7.43 13.27
N ALA A 89 11.41 -7.87 14.17
CA ALA A 89 10.46 -8.95 13.90
C ALA A 89 9.43 -8.56 12.82
N ALA A 90 8.93 -7.33 12.84
CA ALA A 90 7.99 -6.83 11.84
C ALA A 90 8.63 -6.74 10.44
N LEU A 91 9.88 -6.26 10.34
CA LEU A 91 10.63 -6.24 9.09
C LEU A 91 10.90 -7.66 8.56
N LEU A 92 11.26 -8.59 9.44
CA LEU A 92 11.43 -10.00 9.06
C LEU A 92 10.10 -10.58 8.55
N GLY A 93 8.99 -10.35 9.27
CA GLY A 93 7.66 -10.78 8.87
C GLY A 93 7.26 -10.22 7.51
N ALA A 94 7.46 -8.91 7.29
CA ALA A 94 7.21 -8.27 6.00
C ALA A 94 8.07 -8.87 4.87
N THR A 95 9.34 -9.19 5.15
CA THR A 95 10.24 -9.85 4.19
C THR A 95 9.74 -11.24 3.83
N VAL A 96 9.37 -12.05 4.83
CA VAL A 96 8.85 -13.41 4.61
C VAL A 96 7.53 -13.38 3.85
N ILE A 97 6.58 -12.52 4.24
CA ILE A 97 5.30 -12.37 3.54
C ILE A 97 5.52 -11.94 2.08
N THR A 98 6.42 -10.98 1.86
CA THR A 98 6.77 -10.52 0.50
C THR A 98 7.36 -11.66 -0.32
N ALA A 99 8.31 -12.43 0.22
CA ALA A 99 8.91 -13.55 -0.48
C ALA A 99 7.88 -14.64 -0.83
N VAL A 100 7.03 -15.02 0.13
CA VAL A 100 5.93 -15.99 -0.09
C VAL A 100 4.97 -15.48 -1.15
N ALA A 101 4.57 -14.20 -1.10
CA ALA A 101 3.67 -13.62 -2.07
C ALA A 101 4.28 -13.62 -3.48
N VAL A 102 5.55 -13.22 -3.63
CA VAL A 102 6.25 -13.24 -4.93
C VAL A 102 6.32 -14.65 -5.52
N ILE A 103 6.59 -15.67 -4.69
CA ILE A 103 6.57 -17.08 -5.11
C ILE A 103 5.15 -17.50 -5.52
N ALA A 104 4.14 -17.09 -4.75
CA ALA A 104 2.73 -17.36 -5.00
C ALA A 104 2.10 -16.47 -6.09
N ALA A 105 2.85 -15.55 -6.71
CA ALA A 105 2.34 -14.61 -7.69
C ALA A 105 1.49 -15.23 -8.82
N PRO A 106 1.84 -16.40 -9.40
CA PRO A 106 1.01 -17.03 -10.44
C PRO A 106 -0.37 -17.44 -9.92
N LEU A 107 -0.43 -17.96 -8.69
CA LEU A 107 -1.68 -18.34 -8.03
C LEU A 107 -2.50 -17.10 -7.69
N ILE A 108 -1.85 -16.08 -7.11
CA ILE A 108 -2.48 -14.80 -6.77
C ILE A 108 -3.10 -14.19 -8.02
N PHE A 109 -2.32 -14.04 -9.09
CA PHE A 109 -2.81 -13.42 -10.32
C PHE A 109 -4.00 -14.19 -10.91
N ARG A 110 -3.93 -15.54 -10.99
CA ARG A 110 -5.04 -16.37 -11.50
C ARG A 110 -6.33 -16.23 -10.69
N VAL A 111 -6.24 -16.07 -9.36
CA VAL A 111 -7.42 -15.89 -8.50
C VAL A 111 -8.12 -14.56 -8.79
N TYR A 112 -7.36 -13.52 -9.13
CA TYR A 112 -7.94 -12.20 -9.45
C TYR A 112 -8.30 -12.04 -10.95
N ALA A 113 -7.60 -12.73 -11.85
CA ALA A 113 -7.79 -12.75 -13.30
C ALA A 113 -8.72 -13.88 -13.77
N LEU A 114 -10.01 -13.77 -13.43
CA LEU A 114 -11.01 -14.80 -13.80
C LEU A 114 -11.50 -14.70 -15.26
N SER A 115 -11.38 -13.51 -15.87
CA SER A 115 -11.74 -13.26 -17.27
C SER A 115 -10.60 -12.50 -17.95
N PRO A 116 -9.65 -13.20 -18.62
CA PRO A 116 -8.57 -12.53 -19.32
C PRO A 116 -9.11 -11.72 -20.50
N ALA A 117 -8.57 -10.52 -20.69
CA ALA A 117 -8.84 -9.69 -21.87
C ALA A 117 -7.81 -9.99 -22.97
N GLY A 118 -8.26 -10.13 -24.22
CA GLY A 118 -7.39 -10.41 -25.36
C GLY A 118 -6.85 -11.84 -25.38
N ASP A 119 -5.58 -12.00 -25.78
CA ASP A 119 -4.89 -13.30 -25.75
C ASP A 119 -4.63 -13.74 -24.30
N ALA A 120 -5.30 -14.81 -23.87
CA ALA A 120 -5.22 -15.33 -22.52
C ALA A 120 -3.78 -15.71 -22.12
N ASP A 121 -3.00 -16.28 -23.04
CA ASP A 121 -1.64 -16.72 -22.73
C ASP A 121 -0.69 -15.53 -22.52
N ALA A 122 -0.79 -14.50 -23.36
CA ALA A 122 -0.09 -13.24 -23.17
C ALA A 122 -0.53 -12.53 -21.88
N PHE A 123 -1.84 -12.47 -21.61
CA PHE A 123 -2.40 -11.83 -20.42
C PHE A 123 -1.88 -12.48 -19.13
N TYR A 124 -1.94 -13.81 -19.01
CA TYR A 124 -1.42 -14.51 -17.83
C TYR A 124 0.10 -14.41 -17.72
N ARG A 125 0.84 -14.44 -18.83
CA ARG A 125 2.31 -14.32 -18.83
C ARG A 125 2.77 -12.95 -18.34
N VAL A 126 2.28 -11.87 -18.99
CA VAL A 126 2.64 -10.48 -18.65
C VAL A 126 2.10 -10.12 -17.27
N GLY A 127 0.83 -10.40 -17.01
CA GLY A 127 0.19 -10.09 -15.73
C GLY A 127 0.82 -10.81 -14.53
N THR A 128 1.21 -12.08 -14.67
CA THR A 128 1.97 -12.78 -13.61
C THR A 128 3.34 -12.12 -13.38
N ALA A 129 4.03 -11.71 -14.44
CA ALA A 129 5.33 -11.05 -14.34
C ALA A 129 5.21 -9.67 -13.66
N LEU A 130 4.19 -8.86 -14.02
CA LEU A 130 3.87 -7.60 -13.35
C LEU A 130 3.58 -7.82 -11.86
N THR A 131 2.74 -8.81 -11.55
CA THR A 131 2.37 -9.16 -10.18
C THR A 131 3.58 -9.52 -9.32
N ARG A 132 4.55 -10.26 -9.87
CA ARG A 132 5.80 -10.57 -9.14
C ARG A 132 6.55 -9.31 -8.72
N VAL A 133 6.63 -8.32 -9.61
CA VAL A 133 7.29 -7.04 -9.32
C VAL A 133 6.49 -6.24 -8.29
N PHE A 134 5.17 -6.15 -8.47
CA PHE A 134 4.30 -5.38 -7.58
C PHE A 134 4.21 -5.97 -6.17
N LEU A 135 4.26 -7.29 -6.01
CA LEU A 135 4.24 -7.91 -4.68
C LEU A 135 5.47 -7.54 -3.83
N VAL A 136 6.58 -7.11 -4.42
CA VAL A 136 7.74 -6.56 -3.69
C VAL A 136 7.36 -5.28 -2.94
N GLN A 137 6.35 -4.54 -3.41
CA GLN A 137 5.86 -3.32 -2.77
C GLN A 137 5.33 -3.56 -1.35
N ILE A 138 4.87 -4.78 -1.02
CA ILE A 138 4.42 -5.15 0.33
C ILE A 138 5.47 -4.83 1.39
N PHE A 139 6.74 -5.14 1.11
CA PHE A 139 7.85 -4.82 2.01
C PHE A 139 7.98 -3.32 2.25
N PHE A 140 7.94 -2.52 1.19
CA PHE A 140 8.08 -1.07 1.28
C PHE A 140 6.87 -0.42 1.98
N TYR A 141 5.66 -0.93 1.75
CA TYR A 141 4.48 -0.52 2.49
C TYR A 141 4.60 -0.81 3.99
N ALA A 142 5.01 -2.02 4.36
CA ALA A 142 5.23 -2.39 5.75
C ALA A 142 6.33 -1.53 6.40
N LEU A 143 7.45 -1.31 5.71
CA LEU A 143 8.53 -0.43 6.17
C LEU A 143 8.01 1.00 6.40
N ASN A 144 7.29 1.56 5.42
CA ASN A 144 6.70 2.88 5.53
C ASN A 144 5.75 2.98 6.74
N ALA A 145 4.89 1.98 6.94
CA ALA A 145 3.97 1.93 8.07
C ALA A 145 4.68 1.91 9.42
N LEU A 146 5.71 1.07 9.56
CA LEU A 146 6.48 0.93 10.79
C LEU A 146 7.20 2.23 11.13
N VAL A 147 7.88 2.84 10.15
CA VAL A 147 8.61 4.09 10.38
C VAL A 147 7.64 5.26 10.61
N ALA A 148 6.53 5.33 9.87
CA ALA A 148 5.50 6.34 10.10
C ALA A 148 4.91 6.22 11.51
N ALA A 149 4.62 5.00 12.00
CA ALA A 149 4.17 4.78 13.37
C ALA A 149 5.20 5.29 14.40
N LEU A 150 6.50 5.01 14.21
CA LEU A 150 7.57 5.51 15.07
C LEU A 150 7.74 7.04 15.01
N LEU A 151 7.53 7.65 13.84
CA LEU A 151 7.55 9.11 13.69
C LEU A 151 6.32 9.76 14.34
N ASN A 152 5.14 9.15 14.23
CA ASN A 152 3.90 9.60 14.86
C ASN A 152 4.02 9.65 16.38
N THR A 153 4.72 8.69 17.00
CA THR A 153 4.98 8.71 18.45
C THR A 153 5.83 9.90 18.92
N ARG A 154 6.45 10.65 17.99
CA ARG A 154 7.29 11.82 18.25
C ARG A 154 6.76 13.09 17.60
N ASP A 155 5.49 13.11 17.20
CA ASP A 155 4.82 14.24 16.55
C ASP A 155 5.47 14.71 15.24
N LYS A 156 6.18 13.82 14.52
CA LYS A 156 6.89 14.11 13.26
C LYS A 156 6.12 13.63 12.03
N PHE A 157 5.06 14.36 11.68
CA PHE A 157 4.11 13.96 10.64
C PHE A 157 4.50 14.35 9.20
N PHE A 158 5.37 15.37 9.05
CA PHE A 158 5.63 16.00 7.75
C PHE A 158 6.15 15.02 6.69
N ALA A 159 7.17 14.22 7.02
CA ALA A 159 7.76 13.29 6.05
C ALA A 159 6.75 12.24 5.56
N ALA A 160 5.93 11.70 6.47
CA ALA A 160 4.90 10.71 6.12
C ALA A 160 3.80 11.32 5.23
N ALA A 161 3.44 12.59 5.43
CA ALA A 161 2.43 13.28 4.64
C ALA A 161 2.87 13.61 3.21
N TRP A 162 4.16 13.87 3.00
CA TRP A 162 4.72 14.22 1.68
C TRP A 162 5.27 13.03 0.90
N ALA A 163 5.54 11.90 1.55
CA ALA A 163 6.12 10.73 0.89
C ALA A 163 5.30 10.18 -0.31
N PRO A 164 3.95 10.18 -0.28
CA PRO A 164 3.17 9.74 -1.45
C PRO A 164 3.35 10.64 -2.68
N VAL A 165 3.66 11.93 -2.51
CA VAL A 165 3.97 12.86 -3.61
C VAL A 165 5.16 12.34 -4.42
N ALA A 166 6.24 11.93 -3.74
CA ALA A 166 7.44 11.41 -4.38
C ALA A 166 7.13 10.12 -5.18
N SER A 167 6.32 9.22 -4.61
CA SER A 167 5.88 8.01 -5.31
C SER A 167 5.09 8.32 -6.57
N ASN A 168 4.11 9.23 -6.48
CA ASN A 168 3.31 9.65 -7.62
C ASN A 168 4.15 10.28 -8.74
N MET A 169 5.15 11.11 -8.38
CA MET A 169 6.06 11.71 -9.35
C MET A 169 6.91 10.69 -10.11
N VAL A 170 7.43 9.67 -9.42
CA VAL A 170 8.19 8.59 -10.08
C VAL A 170 7.28 7.77 -11.01
N ALA A 171 6.07 7.45 -10.57
CA ALA A 171 5.10 6.74 -11.40
C ALA A 171 4.72 7.54 -12.67
N ILE A 172 4.48 8.85 -12.53
CA ILE A 172 4.24 9.74 -13.68
C ILE A 172 5.45 9.80 -14.60
N ALA A 173 6.66 9.93 -14.07
CA ALA A 173 7.89 9.96 -14.87
C ALA A 173 8.07 8.66 -15.69
N ALA A 174 7.75 7.50 -15.11
CA ALA A 174 7.79 6.23 -15.81
C ALA A 174 6.74 6.15 -16.94
N LEU A 175 5.51 6.62 -16.70
CA LEU A 175 4.48 6.69 -17.73
C LEU A 175 4.87 7.64 -18.88
N VAL A 176 5.48 8.78 -18.55
CA VAL A 176 6.01 9.71 -19.57
C VAL A 176 7.17 9.08 -20.35
N ALA A 177 8.01 8.27 -19.70
CA ALA A 177 9.07 7.53 -20.38
C ALA A 177 8.50 6.50 -21.38
N ILE A 178 7.44 5.78 -21.00
CA ILE A 178 6.72 4.85 -21.88
C ILE A 178 6.13 5.62 -23.07
N TRP A 179 5.43 6.72 -22.81
CA TRP A 179 4.83 7.56 -23.85
C TRP A 179 5.85 8.09 -24.87
N ARG A 180 7.07 8.45 -24.42
CA ARG A 180 8.14 8.89 -25.32
C ARG A 180 8.79 7.75 -26.09
N ALA A 181 8.87 6.57 -25.50
CA ALA A 181 9.51 5.41 -26.11
C ALA A 181 8.59 4.70 -27.11
N HIS A 182 7.28 4.83 -26.96
CA HIS A 182 6.29 4.22 -27.84
C HIS A 182 5.85 5.21 -28.92
N THR A 183 6.14 4.89 -30.18
CA THR A 183 5.75 5.68 -31.36
C THR A 183 4.49 5.16 -32.07
N GLY A 184 3.94 4.03 -31.61
CA GLY A 184 2.64 3.49 -32.02
C GLY A 184 1.48 4.10 -31.23
N GLY A 185 0.25 3.71 -31.54
CA GLY A 185 -0.97 4.23 -30.89
C GLY A 185 -1.06 3.91 -29.39
N VAL A 186 -2.04 3.09 -29.01
CA VAL A 186 -2.26 2.74 -27.60
C VAL A 186 -1.33 1.58 -27.22
N VAL A 187 -0.67 1.66 -26.06
CA VAL A 187 0.22 0.60 -25.55
C VAL A 187 -0.59 -0.62 -25.13
N ASP A 188 -0.32 -1.77 -25.73
CA ASP A 188 -1.03 -3.03 -25.43
C ASP A 188 -0.09 -4.13 -24.90
N LEU A 189 -0.63 -5.31 -24.60
CA LEU A 189 0.10 -6.46 -24.06
C LEU A 189 1.30 -6.86 -24.93
N ALA A 190 1.20 -6.72 -26.26
CA ALA A 190 2.27 -7.08 -27.18
C ALA A 190 3.51 -6.18 -27.03
N ASP A 191 3.30 -4.89 -26.70
CA ASP A 191 4.38 -3.92 -26.48
C ASP A 191 5.06 -4.12 -25.12
N ALA A 192 4.31 -4.67 -24.16
CA ALA A 192 4.72 -4.90 -22.78
C ALA A 192 5.06 -6.38 -22.49
N ASP A 193 5.51 -7.14 -23.49
CA ASP A 193 5.97 -8.52 -23.26
C ASP A 193 7.16 -8.56 -22.29
N VAL A 194 7.31 -9.69 -21.60
CA VAL A 194 8.25 -9.81 -20.48
C VAL A 194 9.68 -9.57 -20.95
N GLY A 195 10.32 -8.54 -20.39
CA GLY A 195 11.69 -8.15 -20.73
C GLY A 195 11.77 -6.95 -21.68
N SER A 196 10.66 -6.47 -22.24
CA SER A 196 10.64 -5.23 -23.03
C SER A 196 10.94 -4.00 -22.17
N SER A 197 11.44 -2.94 -22.80
CA SER A 197 11.67 -1.66 -22.11
C SER A 197 10.38 -1.11 -21.50
N ILE A 198 9.25 -1.28 -22.19
CA ILE A 198 7.93 -0.83 -21.72
C ILE A 198 7.53 -1.63 -20.47
N PHE A 199 7.69 -2.96 -20.49
CA PHE A 199 7.44 -3.80 -19.32
C PHE A 199 8.21 -3.32 -18.08
N TRP A 200 9.50 -3.01 -18.24
CA TRP A 200 10.33 -2.56 -17.12
C TRP A 200 9.94 -1.18 -16.61
N TRP A 201 9.67 -0.21 -17.48
CA TRP A 201 9.17 1.10 -17.05
C TRP A 201 7.82 0.98 -16.35
N PHE A 202 6.94 0.13 -16.88
CA PHE A 202 5.57 -0.03 -16.39
C PHE A 202 5.50 -0.76 -15.03
N SER A 203 6.39 -1.74 -14.82
CA SER A 203 6.47 -2.49 -13.56
C SER A 203 7.33 -1.80 -12.49
N LEU A 204 8.50 -1.29 -12.87
CA LEU A 204 9.44 -0.67 -11.93
C LEU A 204 9.04 0.74 -11.56
N GLY A 205 8.37 1.50 -12.43
CA GLY A 205 7.98 2.89 -12.15
C GLY A 205 7.19 3.03 -10.83
N PRO A 206 6.02 2.39 -10.70
CA PRO A 206 5.24 2.40 -9.46
C PRO A 206 6.01 1.79 -8.28
N THR A 207 6.73 0.70 -8.50
CA THR A 207 7.48 -0.01 -7.45
C THR A 207 8.62 0.81 -6.87
N LEU A 208 9.40 1.49 -7.73
CA LEU A 208 10.43 2.44 -7.34
C LEU A 208 9.84 3.68 -6.69
N GLY A 209 8.66 4.13 -7.13
CA GLY A 209 7.93 5.21 -6.47
C GLY A 209 7.60 4.87 -5.02
N ILE A 210 7.10 3.66 -4.78
CA ILE A 210 6.78 3.18 -3.42
C ILE A 210 8.05 2.96 -2.60
N ALA A 211 9.11 2.43 -3.21
CA ALA A 211 10.42 2.30 -2.56
C ALA A 211 10.99 3.67 -2.16
N LEU A 212 10.86 4.69 -3.02
CA LEU A 212 11.28 6.06 -2.72
C LEU A 212 10.44 6.67 -1.59
N MET A 213 9.12 6.47 -1.61
CA MET A 213 8.24 6.87 -0.52
C MET A 213 8.70 6.27 0.82
N ALA A 214 8.95 4.96 0.86
CA ALA A 214 9.47 4.30 2.05
C ALA A 214 10.87 4.83 2.45
N GLY A 215 11.74 5.10 1.47
CA GLY A 215 13.07 5.67 1.68
C GLY A 215 13.05 7.07 2.28
N VAL A 216 12.15 7.95 1.82
CA VAL A 216 11.96 9.31 2.36
C VAL A 216 11.53 9.25 3.82
N VAL A 217 10.55 8.40 4.15
CA VAL A 217 10.08 8.22 5.53
C VAL A 217 11.14 7.58 6.40
N LEU A 218 11.86 6.57 5.89
CA LEU A 218 12.99 5.94 6.59
C LEU A 218 14.11 6.94 6.90
N ALA A 219 14.51 7.76 5.93
CA ALA A 219 15.53 8.78 6.12
C ALA A 219 15.12 9.80 7.19
N ALA A 220 13.86 10.25 7.20
CA ALA A 220 13.33 11.11 8.25
C ALA A 220 13.31 10.40 9.63
N GLY A 221 12.97 9.12 9.65
CA GLY A 221 13.01 8.25 10.83
C GLY A 221 14.41 8.10 11.43
N ILE A 222 15.43 7.90 10.59
CA ILE A 222 16.83 7.79 11.02
C ILE A 222 17.34 9.15 11.53
N ARG A 223 17.14 10.23 10.76
CA ARG A 223 17.57 11.60 11.14
C ARG A 223 16.95 12.08 12.45
N SER A 224 15.75 11.61 12.77
CA SER A 224 15.06 11.96 14.01
C SER A 224 15.43 11.08 15.21
N GLY A 225 16.31 10.08 15.03
CA GLY A 225 16.61 9.07 16.04
C GLY A 225 15.42 8.17 16.36
N ALA A 226 14.43 8.11 15.46
CA ALA A 226 13.17 7.42 15.70
C ALA A 226 13.23 5.93 15.41
N VAL A 227 14.03 5.56 14.41
CA VAL A 227 14.19 4.18 13.94
C VAL A 227 15.25 3.49 14.79
N PRO A 228 14.90 2.42 15.53
CA PRO A 228 15.88 1.62 16.25
C PRO A 228 16.68 0.75 15.26
N LEU A 229 17.89 0.34 15.66
CA LEU A 229 18.61 -0.74 14.99
C LEU A 229 17.78 -2.03 15.08
N PRO A 230 17.43 -2.69 13.95
CA PRO A 230 16.65 -3.92 13.97
C PRO A 230 17.35 -4.99 14.81
N ARG A 231 16.65 -5.60 15.76
CA ARG A 231 17.14 -6.73 16.55
C ARG A 231 16.21 -7.92 16.42
N LEU A 232 16.74 -9.07 16.05
CA LEU A 232 15.97 -10.31 15.92
C LEU A 232 15.85 -11.02 17.27
N LYS A 233 15.07 -10.44 18.19
CA LYS A 233 14.75 -11.04 19.50
C LYS A 233 13.33 -11.60 19.47
N LEU A 234 13.10 -12.67 18.68
CA LEU A 234 11.77 -13.25 18.44
C LEU A 234 11.08 -13.79 19.70
N ARG A 235 11.85 -14.10 20.76
CA ARG A 235 11.32 -14.55 22.06
C ARG A 235 10.85 -13.40 22.96
N ASN A 236 11.02 -12.14 22.55
CA ASN A 236 10.58 -11.01 23.36
C ASN A 236 9.04 -10.99 23.49
N PRO A 237 8.47 -10.80 24.70
CA PRO A 237 7.03 -10.73 24.90
C PRO A 237 6.31 -9.70 24.00
N ALA A 238 6.97 -8.58 23.69
CA ALA A 238 6.45 -7.55 22.78
C ALA A 238 6.27 -8.07 21.35
N VAL A 239 7.14 -8.98 20.89
CA VAL A 239 7.01 -9.63 19.57
C VAL A 239 5.81 -10.57 19.57
N ARG A 240 5.53 -11.27 20.67
CA ARG A 240 4.32 -12.10 20.80
C ARG A 240 3.05 -11.26 20.70
N GLN A 241 3.03 -10.08 21.35
CA GLN A 241 1.91 -9.15 21.25
C GLN A 241 1.71 -8.64 19.82
N LEU A 242 2.80 -8.28 19.13
CA LEU A 242 2.77 -7.95 17.69
C LEU A 242 2.15 -9.09 16.88
N LEU A 243 2.61 -10.34 17.06
CA LEU A 243 2.12 -11.50 16.31
C LEU A 243 0.62 -11.74 16.54
N THR A 244 0.13 -11.61 17.77
CA THR A 244 -1.31 -11.74 18.05
C THR A 244 -2.11 -10.67 17.31
N LEU A 245 -1.68 -9.41 17.36
CA LEU A 245 -2.35 -8.30 16.68
C LEU A 245 -2.31 -8.46 15.15
N SER A 246 -1.15 -8.82 14.59
CA SER A 246 -0.99 -9.10 13.16
C SER A 246 -1.82 -10.30 12.72
N GLY A 247 -1.97 -11.34 13.55
CA GLY A 247 -2.82 -12.50 13.26
C GLY A 247 -4.29 -12.10 13.05
N TRP A 248 -4.83 -11.23 13.90
CA TRP A 248 -6.19 -10.71 13.73
C TRP A 248 -6.33 -9.86 12.46
N ALA A 249 -5.35 -9.00 12.16
CA ALA A 249 -5.35 -8.21 10.93
C ALA A 249 -5.32 -9.12 9.69
N ILE A 250 -4.47 -10.16 9.68
CA ILE A 250 -4.41 -11.14 8.58
C ILE A 250 -5.74 -11.90 8.47
N GLY A 251 -6.35 -12.30 9.59
CA GLY A 251 -7.65 -12.96 9.60
C GLY A 251 -8.76 -12.08 9.00
N TYR A 252 -8.79 -10.79 9.34
CA TYR A 252 -9.70 -9.81 8.76
C TYR A 252 -9.51 -9.68 7.24
N ILE A 253 -8.26 -9.58 6.78
CA ILE A 253 -7.94 -9.52 5.34
C ILE A 253 -8.41 -10.80 4.65
N ALA A 254 -8.06 -11.97 5.20
CA ALA A 254 -8.42 -13.25 4.63
C ALA A 254 -9.94 -13.41 4.51
N ALA A 255 -10.70 -13.01 5.53
CA ALA A 255 -12.16 -13.02 5.49
C ALA A 255 -12.71 -12.09 4.38
N ASN A 256 -12.16 -10.88 4.25
CA ASN A 256 -12.57 -9.95 3.21
C ASN A 256 -12.23 -10.46 1.80
N GLN A 257 -11.06 -11.11 1.63
CA GLN A 257 -10.68 -11.72 0.35
C GLN A 257 -11.54 -12.92 -0.02
N VAL A 258 -11.90 -13.76 0.96
CA VAL A 258 -12.86 -14.86 0.73
C VAL A 258 -14.21 -14.30 0.29
N ALA A 259 -14.73 -13.27 0.97
CA ALA A 259 -15.97 -12.62 0.58
C ALA A 259 -15.91 -12.06 -0.85
N LEU A 260 -14.80 -11.40 -1.21
CA LEU A 260 -14.58 -10.85 -2.55
C LEU A 260 -14.53 -11.95 -3.62
N VAL A 261 -13.83 -13.06 -3.36
CA VAL A 261 -13.80 -14.22 -4.25
C VAL A 261 -15.20 -14.81 -4.41
N VAL A 262 -15.99 -14.92 -3.34
CA VAL A 262 -17.37 -15.40 -3.40
C VAL A 262 -18.22 -14.46 -4.27
N VAL A 263 -18.21 -13.15 -4.01
CA VAL A 263 -18.95 -12.16 -4.80
C VAL A 263 -18.57 -12.23 -6.29
N LYS A 264 -17.29 -12.35 -6.60
CA LYS A 264 -16.81 -12.51 -7.97
C LYS A 264 -17.36 -13.77 -8.66
N ASN A 265 -17.43 -14.90 -7.94
CA ASN A 265 -17.97 -16.14 -8.49
C ASN A 265 -19.49 -16.14 -8.65
N LEU A 266 -20.22 -15.35 -7.85
CA LEU A 266 -21.67 -15.16 -8.05
C LEU A 266 -21.98 -14.24 -9.24
N ALA A 267 -21.05 -13.38 -9.65
CA ALA A 267 -21.26 -12.50 -10.80
C ALA A 267 -21.14 -13.28 -12.12
N GLN A 268 -22.10 -13.11 -13.03
CA GLN A 268 -22.02 -13.70 -14.37
C GLN A 268 -20.85 -13.08 -15.15
N PRO A 269 -19.92 -13.89 -15.69
CA PRO A 269 -18.82 -13.38 -16.52
C PRO A 269 -19.34 -12.55 -17.70
N GLY A 270 -18.73 -11.38 -17.96
CA GLY A 270 -19.11 -10.50 -19.08
C GLY A 270 -20.37 -9.65 -18.87
N SER A 271 -21.09 -9.81 -17.76
CA SER A 271 -22.34 -9.07 -17.48
C SER A 271 -22.16 -7.61 -17.04
N GLY A 272 -20.93 -7.17 -16.75
CA GLY A 272 -20.65 -5.87 -16.12
C GLY A 272 -21.10 -5.75 -14.65
N GLN A 273 -21.77 -6.76 -14.08
CA GLN A 273 -22.27 -6.73 -12.70
C GLN A 273 -21.17 -6.59 -11.65
N LEU A 274 -19.97 -7.13 -11.93
CA LEU A 274 -18.83 -6.99 -11.03
C LEU A 274 -18.33 -5.54 -10.95
N ASP A 275 -18.29 -4.83 -12.09
CA ASP A 275 -17.95 -3.40 -12.13
C ASP A 275 -19.05 -2.55 -11.47
N ALA A 276 -20.33 -2.87 -11.74
CA ALA A 276 -21.46 -2.22 -11.07
C ALA A 276 -21.41 -2.43 -9.54
N TYR A 277 -21.10 -3.64 -9.07
CA TYR A 277 -20.88 -3.94 -7.66
C TYR A 277 -19.72 -3.15 -7.07
N ALA A 278 -18.57 -3.09 -7.75
CA ALA A 278 -17.42 -2.33 -7.28
C ALA A 278 -17.72 -0.83 -7.13
N LYS A 279 -18.41 -0.24 -8.11
CA LYS A 279 -18.88 1.16 -8.04
C LYS A 279 -19.90 1.37 -6.92
N ALA A 280 -20.88 0.47 -6.78
CA ALA A 280 -21.87 0.54 -5.71
C ALA A 280 -21.23 0.40 -4.32
N MET A 281 -20.28 -0.54 -4.16
CA MET A 281 -19.52 -0.74 -2.93
C MET A 281 -18.69 0.49 -2.57
N THR A 282 -18.11 1.18 -3.56
CA THR A 282 -17.39 2.44 -3.33
C THR A 282 -18.32 3.51 -2.74
N ILE A 283 -19.52 3.67 -3.30
CA ILE A 283 -20.53 4.60 -2.77
C ILE A 283 -20.99 4.16 -1.38
N PHE A 284 -21.19 2.86 -1.15
CA PHE A 284 -21.58 2.30 0.14
C PHE A 284 -20.51 2.50 1.23
N GLN A 285 -19.23 2.48 0.87
CA GLN A 285 -18.13 2.71 1.80
C GLN A 285 -17.99 4.20 2.21
N LEU A 286 -18.52 5.15 1.44
CA LEU A 286 -18.41 6.58 1.75
C LEU A 286 -19.01 6.93 3.13
N PRO A 287 -20.28 6.57 3.45
CA PRO A 287 -20.83 6.76 4.79
C PRO A 287 -20.05 5.99 5.86
N HIS A 288 -19.57 4.79 5.56
CA HIS A 288 -18.82 3.97 6.52
C HIS A 288 -17.51 4.65 6.93
N GLY A 289 -16.71 5.10 5.95
CA GLY A 289 -15.47 5.82 6.19
C GLY A 289 -15.69 7.17 6.87
N LEU A 290 -16.74 7.91 6.51
CA LEU A 290 -17.01 9.23 7.07
C LEU A 290 -17.59 9.16 8.49
N LEU A 291 -18.54 8.26 8.74
CA LEU A 291 -19.29 8.20 10.00
C LEU A 291 -18.78 7.09 10.91
N ALA A 292 -18.80 5.84 10.45
CA ALA A 292 -18.51 4.70 11.32
C ALA A 292 -17.05 4.71 11.81
N VAL A 293 -16.10 4.93 10.89
CA VAL A 293 -14.67 5.03 11.27
C VAL A 293 -14.43 6.25 12.15
N THR A 294 -14.98 7.41 11.83
CA THR A 294 -14.83 8.62 12.66
C THR A 294 -15.37 8.42 14.07
N ILE A 295 -16.57 7.84 14.22
CA ILE A 295 -17.16 7.51 15.53
C ILE A 295 -16.27 6.53 16.27
N ALA A 296 -15.83 5.43 15.63
CA ALA A 296 -14.95 4.45 16.27
C ALA A 296 -13.63 5.08 16.73
N THR A 297 -13.00 5.90 15.89
CA THR A 297 -11.71 6.54 16.20
C THR A 297 -11.84 7.55 17.35
N THR A 298 -12.97 8.24 17.45
CA THR A 298 -13.24 9.22 18.52
C THR A 298 -13.70 8.58 19.83
N THR A 299 -14.43 7.46 19.77
CA THR A 299 -14.95 6.77 20.97
C THR A 299 -13.95 5.77 21.57
N THR A 300 -13.08 5.14 20.78
CA THR A 300 -12.10 4.16 21.28
C THR A 300 -11.22 4.71 22.41
N PRO A 301 -10.67 5.94 22.35
CA PRO A 301 -9.90 6.51 23.46
C PRO A 301 -10.73 6.77 24.72
N LEU A 302 -12.03 7.01 24.59
CA LEU A 302 -12.95 7.23 25.72
C LEU A 302 -13.25 5.90 26.43
N LEU A 303 -13.52 4.85 25.65
CA LEU A 303 -13.76 3.49 26.18
C LEU A 303 -12.52 2.90 26.84
N ALA A 304 -11.32 3.17 26.31
CA ALA A 304 -10.07 2.66 26.89
C ALA A 304 -9.69 3.33 28.23
N ARG A 305 -10.35 4.43 28.60
CA ARG A 305 -10.13 5.16 29.86
C ARG A 305 -11.22 4.94 30.91
N ALA A 306 -12.35 4.33 30.52
CA ALA A 306 -13.46 3.97 31.40
C ALA A 306 -13.22 2.59 32.03
#